data_AF-A0A1Q7TAU1-F1
#
_entry.id   AF-A0A1Q7TAU1-F1
#
_cell.length_a   1.000
_cell.length_b   1.000
_cell.length_c   1.000
_cell.angle_alpha   90.00
_cell.angle_beta   90.00
_cell.angle_gamma   90.00
#
_symmetry.space_group_name_H-M   'P 1'
#
loop_
_entity.id
_entity.type
_entity.pdbx_description
1 polymer ?
#
loop_
_entity_poly.entity_id
_entity_poly.type
_entity_poly.pdbx_seq_one_letter_code
_entity_poly.pdbx_strand_id
1 'polypeptide(L)'
;MQDASEAILNLKPVTFQYKTDKNNTPQFGLIAEEVAKVNPNLVVRDKNGEIYTVRYDAVNAMLLNEFLKEHGKVEEQDHRLREQGAIIVKQQKQIEALTAGFQKVSDQIELSKPVPEIVRNNQ
;
A
#
# COMPACT_ATOMS: atom_id res chain seq x y z
N MET A 1 -6.23 22.56 -0.33
CA MET A 1 -6.19 21.79 0.94
C MET A 1 -5.37 20.51 0.80
N GLN A 2 -5.40 19.82 -0.35
CA GLN A 2 -4.76 18.51 -0.55
C GLN A 2 -3.34 18.45 0.03
N ASP A 3 -2.38 19.23 -0.43
CA ASP A 3 -0.98 19.02 0.01
C ASP A 3 -0.68 19.64 1.38
N ALA A 4 -1.51 20.57 1.85
CA ALA A 4 -1.24 21.31 3.08
C ALA A 4 -1.27 20.42 4.33
N SER A 5 -2.14 19.39 4.34
CA SER A 5 -2.26 18.44 5.44
C SER A 5 -1.14 17.41 5.49
N GLU A 6 -0.36 17.23 4.43
CA GLU A 6 0.74 16.25 4.40
C GLU A 6 1.88 16.61 5.35
N ALA A 7 1.97 17.88 5.75
CA ALA A 7 2.88 18.31 6.79
C ALA A 7 2.73 17.49 8.09
N ILE A 8 1.53 17.00 8.41
CA ILE A 8 1.30 16.22 9.63
C ILE A 8 1.98 14.85 9.61
N LEU A 9 2.28 14.32 8.41
CA LEU A 9 2.94 13.01 8.26
C LEU A 9 4.39 13.03 8.75
N ASN A 10 4.99 14.22 8.86
CA ASN A 10 6.33 14.42 9.39
C ASN A 10 6.36 14.75 10.89
N LEU A 11 5.19 14.82 11.53
CA LEU A 11 5.10 15.06 12.97
C LEU A 11 5.44 13.79 13.75
N LYS A 12 6.08 13.97 14.91
CA LYS A 12 6.53 12.87 15.77
C LYS A 12 5.72 12.86 17.06
N PRO A 13 4.75 11.94 17.22
CA PRO A 13 4.04 11.79 18.47
C PRO A 13 5.01 11.31 19.56
N VAL A 14 4.81 11.81 20.78
CA VAL A 14 5.59 11.44 21.96
C VAL A 14 4.68 11.03 23.10
N THR A 15 5.21 10.22 24.00
CA THR A 15 4.63 9.99 25.32
C THR A 15 5.42 10.79 26.35
N PHE A 16 4.73 11.55 27.19
CA PHE A 16 5.36 12.37 28.22
C PHE A 16 4.54 12.33 29.51
N GLN A 17 5.09 12.87 30.60
CA GLN A 17 4.40 13.01 31.87
C GLN A 17 4.58 14.45 32.36
N TYR A 18 3.54 15.01 32.96
CA TYR A 18 3.65 16.32 33.58
C TYR A 18 4.46 16.20 34.87
N LYS A 19 5.45 17.08 35.05
CA LYS A 19 6.25 17.14 36.29
C LYS A 19 5.39 17.37 37.54
N THR A 20 4.22 17.98 37.37
CA THR A 20 3.25 18.28 38.44
C THR A 20 2.31 17.12 38.73
N ASP A 21 2.25 16.09 37.86
CA ASP A 21 1.38 14.94 38.05
C ASP A 21 2.03 13.91 38.97
N LYS A 22 1.49 13.78 40.18
CA LYS A 22 1.97 12.83 41.19
C LYS A 22 1.68 11.38 40.83
N ASN A 23 0.72 11.14 39.93
CA ASN A 23 0.32 9.79 39.52
C ASN A 23 1.14 9.28 38.32
N ASN A 24 2.07 10.09 37.79
CA ASN A 24 2.90 9.75 36.64
C ASN A 24 2.08 9.25 35.43
N THR A 25 0.91 9.85 35.20
CA THR A 25 -0.02 9.44 34.14
C THR A 25 0.61 9.69 32.78
N PRO A 26 0.82 8.67 31.94
CA PRO A 26 1.34 8.85 30.60
C PRO A 26 0.37 9.70 29.76
N GLN A 27 0.89 10.78 29.21
CA GLN A 27 0.22 11.65 28.25
C GLN A 27 0.75 11.37 26.85
N PHE A 28 -0.09 11.55 25.85
CA PHE A 28 0.28 11.42 24.44
C PHE A 28 0.06 12.76 23.76
N GLY A 29 1.01 13.19 22.93
CA GLY A 29 0.89 14.45 22.23
C GLY A 29 2.07 14.77 21.35
N LEU A 30 2.22 16.06 21.06
CA LEU A 30 3.26 16.63 20.22
C LEU A 30 4.01 17.71 20.98
N ILE A 31 5.32 17.82 20.71
CA ILE A 31 6.17 18.91 21.23
C ILE A 31 6.00 20.12 20.30
N ALA A 32 5.50 21.24 20.83
CA ALA A 32 5.13 22.40 20.01
C ALA A 32 6.33 22.98 19.24
N GLU A 33 7.52 22.98 19.83
CA GLU A 33 8.76 23.42 19.20
C GLU A 33 9.19 22.52 18.04
N GLU A 34 8.90 21.23 18.12
CA GLU A 34 9.16 20.28 17.02
C GLU A 34 8.11 20.44 15.91
N VAL A 35 6.84 20.61 16.27
CA VAL A 35 5.77 20.93 15.32
C VAL A 35 6.09 22.20 14.56
N ALA A 36 6.57 23.26 15.23
CA ALA A 36 6.91 24.52 14.59
C ALA A 36 8.05 24.42 13.56
N LYS A 37 8.98 23.46 13.74
CA LYS A 37 10.03 23.17 12.75
C LYS A 37 9.47 22.52 11.49
N VAL A 38 8.41 21.71 11.63
CA VAL A 38 7.74 21.04 10.49
C VAL A 38 6.76 21.99 9.81
N ASN A 39 5.89 22.64 10.57
CA ASN A 39 4.92 23.61 10.07
C ASN A 39 4.60 24.68 11.14
N PRO A 40 5.13 25.91 11.01
CA PRO A 40 4.92 26.97 11.99
C PRO A 40 3.46 27.44 12.08
N ASN A 41 2.61 27.14 11.09
CA ASN A 41 1.19 27.49 11.11
C ASN A 41 0.37 26.58 12.02
N LEU A 42 0.95 25.48 12.52
CA LEU A 42 0.31 24.52 13.42
C LEU A 42 0.61 24.79 14.90
N VAL A 43 1.21 25.92 15.23
CA VAL A 43 1.43 26.36 16.61
C VAL A 43 0.78 27.72 16.87
N VAL A 44 0.43 27.96 18.13
CA VAL A 44 0.02 29.27 18.63
C VAL A 44 1.23 29.89 19.31
N ARG A 45 1.44 31.18 19.07
CA ARG A 45 2.44 31.99 19.79
C ARG A 45 1.76 32.93 20.77
N ASP A 46 2.40 33.18 21.89
CA ASP A 46 1.92 34.14 22.88
C ASP A 46 2.19 35.60 22.45
N LYS A 47 1.94 36.55 23.37
CA LYS A 47 2.15 37.99 23.12
C LYS A 47 3.62 38.37 22.92
N ASN A 48 4.55 37.55 23.41
CA ASN A 48 6.00 37.74 23.27
C ASN A 48 6.54 37.06 21.99
N GLY A 49 5.68 36.33 21.26
CA GLY A 49 6.06 35.56 20.08
C GLY A 49 6.61 34.17 20.41
N GLU A 50 6.60 33.75 21.67
CA GLU A 50 7.07 32.44 22.11
C GLU A 50 6.05 31.36 21.77
N ILE A 51 6.53 30.14 21.45
CA ILE A 51 5.66 29.01 21.13
C ILE A 51 4.91 28.60 22.40
N TYR A 52 3.58 28.67 22.34
CA TYR A 52 2.73 28.43 23.51
C TYR A 52 2.05 27.06 23.48
N THR A 53 1.49 26.66 22.34
CA THR A 53 0.81 25.37 22.19
C THR A 53 0.67 24.95 20.74
N VAL A 54 0.31 23.69 20.52
CA VAL A 54 -0.05 23.15 19.20
C VAL A 54 -1.52 23.48 18.91
N ARG A 55 -1.82 23.79 17.66
CA ARG A 55 -3.20 23.98 17.16
C ARG A 55 -3.84 22.62 16.87
N TYR A 56 -4.21 21.90 17.94
CA TYR A 56 -4.76 20.54 17.81
C TYR A 56 -6.03 20.46 16.95
N ASP A 57 -6.88 21.48 16.94
CA ASP A 57 -8.06 21.50 16.05
C ASP A 57 -7.67 21.45 14.56
N ALA A 58 -6.61 22.16 14.18
CA ALA A 58 -6.10 22.14 12.82
C ALA A 58 -5.43 20.80 12.50
N VAL A 59 -4.64 20.26 13.44
CA VAL A 59 -4.01 18.93 13.29
C VAL A 59 -5.09 17.86 13.11
N ASN A 60 -6.16 17.87 13.91
CA ASN A 60 -7.26 16.90 13.82
C ASN A 60 -8.00 16.97 12.49
N ALA A 61 -8.30 18.17 11.99
CA ALA A 61 -8.92 18.36 10.69
C ALA A 61 -8.00 17.88 9.54
N MET A 62 -6.70 18.12 9.65
CA MET A 62 -5.71 17.62 8.69
C MET A 62 -5.57 16.10 8.74
N LEU A 63 -5.61 15.48 9.94
CA LEU A 63 -5.60 14.02 10.11
C LEU A 63 -6.81 13.38 9.42
N LEU A 64 -8.00 13.97 9.56
CA LEU A 64 -9.18 13.50 8.84
C LEU A 64 -8.98 13.56 7.32
N ASN A 65 -8.38 14.63 6.80
CA ASN A 65 -8.10 14.75 5.37
C ASN A 65 -7.12 13.68 4.88
N GLU A 66 -6.01 13.45 5.59
CA GLU A 66 -5.05 12.38 5.23
C GLU A 66 -5.66 10.98 5.35
N PHE A 67 -6.50 10.75 6.36
CA PHE A 67 -7.24 9.49 6.51
C PHE A 67 -8.18 9.25 5.31
N LEU A 68 -8.94 10.25 4.88
CA LEU A 68 -9.82 10.14 3.72
C LEU A 68 -9.05 9.90 2.42
N LYS A 69 -7.88 10.55 2.23
CA LYS A 69 -7.01 10.28 1.09
C LYS A 69 -6.51 8.84 1.08
N GLU A 70 -6.03 8.36 2.22
CA GLU A 70 -5.49 7.00 2.31
C GLU A 70 -6.59 5.96 2.13
N HIS A 71 -7.78 6.21 2.66
CA HIS A 71 -8.96 5.37 2.40
C HIS A 71 -9.27 5.28 0.90
N GLY A 72 -9.28 6.40 0.17
CA GLY A 72 -9.49 6.39 -1.28
C GLY A 72 -8.39 5.63 -2.05
N LYS A 73 -7.13 5.74 -1.64
CA LYS A 73 -6.04 4.94 -2.24
C LYS A 73 -6.22 3.44 -1.98
N VAL A 74 -6.65 3.07 -0.77
CA VAL A 74 -6.92 1.67 -0.42
C VAL A 74 -8.06 1.12 -1.27
N GLU A 75 -9.16 1.86 -1.44
CA GLU A 75 -10.26 1.46 -2.33
C GLU A 75 -9.80 1.28 -3.78
N GLU A 76 -8.96 2.19 -4.29
CA GLU A 76 -8.40 2.08 -5.64
C GLU A 76 -7.47 0.86 -5.78
N GLN A 77 -6.63 0.60 -4.78
CA GLN A 77 -5.76 -0.59 -4.74
C GLN A 77 -6.59 -1.88 -4.73
N ASP A 78 -7.65 -1.93 -3.93
CA ASP A 78 -8.59 -3.06 -3.89
C ASP A 78 -9.25 -3.31 -5.24
N HIS A 79 -9.65 -2.24 -5.94
CA HIS A 79 -10.19 -2.36 -7.29
C HIS A 79 -9.17 -2.96 -8.26
N ARG A 80 -7.95 -2.41 -8.29
CA ARG A 80 -6.86 -2.90 -9.15
C ARG A 80 -6.50 -4.35 -8.84
N LEU A 81 -6.51 -4.77 -7.58
CA LEU A 81 -6.26 -6.15 -7.18
C LEU A 81 -7.34 -7.10 -7.71
N ARG A 82 -8.62 -6.70 -7.69
CA ARG A 82 -9.70 -7.50 -8.28
C ARG A 82 -9.55 -7.65 -9.78
N GLU A 83 -9.22 -6.56 -10.48
CA GLU A 83 -8.98 -6.59 -11.93
C GLU A 83 -7.79 -7.50 -12.28
N GLN A 84 -6.69 -7.38 -11.55
CA GLN A 84 -5.53 -8.26 -11.69
C GLN A 84 -5.90 -9.73 -11.45
N GLY A 85 -6.67 -10.01 -10.39
CA GLY A 85 -7.18 -11.36 -10.12
C GLY A 85 -7.99 -11.93 -11.29
N ALA A 86 -8.86 -11.15 -11.90
CA ALA A 86 -9.64 -11.57 -13.06
C ALA A 86 -8.76 -11.85 -14.30
N ILE A 87 -7.73 -11.02 -14.53
CA ILE A 87 -6.75 -11.21 -15.62
C ILE A 87 -5.97 -12.51 -15.38
N ILE A 88 -5.51 -12.76 -14.16
CA ILE A 88 -4.77 -13.97 -13.81
C ILE A 88 -5.62 -15.22 -14.08
N VAL A 89 -6.90 -15.23 -13.67
CA VAL A 89 -7.81 -16.35 -13.96
C VAL A 89 -7.98 -16.57 -15.46
N LYS A 90 -8.06 -15.50 -16.26
CA LYS A 90 -8.16 -15.60 -17.72
C LYS A 90 -6.88 -16.16 -18.33
N GLN A 91 -5.71 -15.68 -17.89
CA GLN A 91 -4.40 -16.16 -18.35
C GLN A 91 -4.19 -17.62 -17.99
N GLN A 92 -4.56 -18.04 -16.78
CA GLN A 92 -4.49 -19.43 -16.34
C GLN A 92 -5.28 -20.36 -17.27
N LYS A 93 -6.52 -19.99 -17.64
CA LYS A 93 -7.32 -20.76 -18.61
C LYS A 93 -6.68 -20.81 -20.00
N GLN A 94 -6.06 -19.73 -20.45
CA GLN A 94 -5.36 -19.70 -21.75
C GLN A 94 -4.13 -20.61 -21.74
N ILE A 95 -3.38 -20.65 -20.64
CA ILE A 95 -2.23 -21.55 -20.45
C ILE A 95 -2.68 -23.02 -20.45
N GLU A 96 -3.78 -23.33 -19.76
CA GLU A 96 -4.36 -24.68 -19.74
C GLU A 96 -4.79 -25.13 -21.15
N ALA A 97 -5.50 -24.25 -21.88
CA ALA A 97 -5.92 -24.55 -23.25
C ALA A 97 -4.72 -24.73 -24.20
N LEU A 98 -3.69 -23.90 -24.06
CA LEU A 98 -2.47 -24.00 -24.86
C LEU A 98 -1.71 -25.30 -24.56
N THR A 99 -1.57 -25.66 -23.28
CA THR A 99 -0.96 -26.93 -22.84
C THR A 99 -1.70 -28.13 -23.42
N ALA A 100 -3.04 -28.13 -23.37
CA ALA A 100 -3.86 -29.18 -23.97
C ALA A 100 -3.71 -29.25 -25.50
N GLY A 101 -3.60 -28.10 -26.17
CA GLY A 101 -3.33 -28.02 -27.61
C GLY A 101 -1.96 -28.60 -27.97
N PHE A 102 -0.92 -28.26 -27.20
CA PHE A 102 0.42 -28.82 -27.38
C PHE A 102 0.44 -30.34 -27.22
N GLN A 103 -0.23 -30.89 -26.21
CA GLN A 103 -0.29 -32.34 -26.02
C GLN A 103 -0.92 -33.03 -27.23
N LYS A 104 -2.04 -32.51 -27.75
CA LYS A 104 -2.70 -33.08 -28.94
C LYS A 104 -1.83 -33.05 -30.19
N VAL A 105 -1.02 -32.00 -30.38
CA VAL A 105 -0.08 -31.92 -31.50
C VAL A 105 1.06 -32.92 -31.32
N SER A 106 1.57 -33.07 -30.09
CA SER A 106 2.59 -34.06 -29.76
C SER A 106 2.11 -35.49 -30.05
N ASP A 107 0.89 -35.84 -29.60
CA ASP A 107 0.30 -37.16 -29.82
C ASP A 107 0.13 -37.46 -31.33
N GLN A 108 -0.29 -36.46 -32.11
CA GLN A 108 -0.40 -36.60 -33.57
C GLN A 108 0.96 -36.85 -34.23
N ILE A 109 2.01 -36.15 -33.81
CA ILE A 109 3.35 -36.34 -34.35
C ILE A 109 3.89 -37.74 -34.00
N GLU A 110 3.64 -38.23 -32.78
CA GLU A 110 4.05 -39.58 -32.39
C GLU A 110 3.32 -40.67 -33.19
N LEU A 111 2.02 -40.52 -33.43
CA LEU A 111 1.24 -41.43 -34.27
C LEU A 111 1.64 -41.39 -35.75
N SER A 112 2.26 -40.29 -36.20
CA SER A 112 2.75 -40.10 -37.58
C SER A 112 4.14 -40.69 -37.81
N LYS A 113 4.84 -41.18 -36.77
CA LYS A 113 6.16 -41.79 -36.94
C LYS A 113 6.02 -43.10 -37.71
N PRO A 114 6.72 -43.29 -38.85
CA PRO A 114 6.62 -44.52 -39.62
C PRO A 114 7.14 -45.70 -38.80
N VAL A 115 6.39 -46.80 -38.82
CA VAL A 115 6.82 -48.10 -38.28
C VAL A 115 8.13 -48.47 -38.97
N PRO A 116 9.20 -48.83 -38.23
CA PRO A 116 10.43 -49.32 -38.85
C PRO A 116 10.08 -50.58 -39.63
N GLU A 117 10.10 -50.47 -40.95
CA GLU A 117 9.88 -51.57 -41.87
C GLU A 117 11.07 -52.53 -41.69
N ILE A 118 10.85 -53.60 -40.92
CA ILE A 118 11.83 -54.68 -40.78
C ILE A 118 11.90 -55.34 -42.15
N VAL A 119 12.87 -54.92 -42.96
CA VAL A 119 13.22 -55.59 -44.20
C VAL A 119 13.67 -57.00 -43.83
N ARG A 120 12.75 -57.97 -43.95
CA ARG A 120 13.08 -59.39 -43.96
C ARG A 120 13.80 -59.67 -45.28
N ASN A 121 15.11 -59.54 -45.28
CA ASN A 121 15.92 -60.02 -46.39
C ASN A 121 16.10 -61.54 -46.26
N ASN A 122 15.27 -62.28 -46.97
CA ASN A 122 15.51 -63.69 -47.29
C ASN A 122 16.36 -63.73 -48.57
N GLN A 123 17.64 -64.09 -48.44
CA GLN A 123 18.44 -64.98 -49.30
C GLN A 123 19.93 -64.73 -49.10
#